data_AF-A0A6P8GHQ3-F1
#
_entry.id   AF-A0A6P8GHQ3-F1
#
_cell.length_a   1.000
_cell.length_b   1.000
_cell.length_c   1.000
_cell.angle_alpha   90.00
_cell.angle_beta   90.00
_cell.angle_gamma   90.00
#
_symmetry.space_group_name_H-M   'P 1'
#
loop_
_entity.id
_entity.type
_entity.pdbx_description
1 polymer ?
#
loop_
_entity_poly.entity_id
_entity_poly.type
_entity_poly.pdbx_seq_one_letter_code
_entity_poly.pdbx_strand_id
1 'polypeptide(L)'
;MLEKKGLQADGCLTFICKNTILCALVRAKLGLPGDTVEAISIAKRKSHTQRHLATIDQGWCHLPAPRQYAVRSEHFDDLAGLKSTAETFGFPAVVKQEYGAGSVSVKLVENEQQCEEYVQEMMALKTLDPNGGFASSPMVMEYLGGDRYVVDLAIFQGKLLLAFLSQCGPSILPYFISSSHLMPSGISQEKEAQMVAAAYQSCLHCGLENGVYNVDLKLTECGPKLIEINPRTGGNFLPTWINEVYGVDIHIVAFMIACNIQPQVWTPKPRGYFVCISCPIKQHYRAKEKTPGFEVILKGLTDKGLVKSSMITDVVDDTAPVATLSIASFSTRKEDAISKIILASQILSIDSEEYPVKYFLEPFM
;
A
#
# COMPACT_ATOMS: atom_id res chain seq x y z
N MET A 1 20.05 -5.37 26.38
CA MET A 1 19.50 -6.74 26.58
C MET A 1 20.37 -7.78 25.89
N LEU A 2 20.64 -7.62 24.58
CA LEU A 2 21.51 -8.52 23.80
C LEU A 2 22.91 -8.67 24.42
N GLU A 3 23.58 -7.54 24.70
CA GLU A 3 24.89 -7.52 25.37
C GLU A 3 24.89 -8.27 26.72
N LYS A 4 23.87 -8.03 27.56
CA LYS A 4 23.72 -8.73 28.86
C LYS A 4 23.57 -10.24 28.72
N LYS A 5 23.13 -10.73 27.55
CA LYS A 5 22.99 -12.15 27.23
C LYS A 5 24.16 -12.69 26.38
N GLY A 6 25.16 -11.87 26.06
CA GLY A 6 26.25 -12.24 25.15
C GLY A 6 25.78 -12.57 23.73
N LEU A 7 24.63 -12.06 23.31
CA LEU A 7 24.07 -12.30 21.98
C LEU A 7 24.43 -11.16 21.04
N GLN A 8 24.83 -11.50 19.81
CA GLN A 8 25.02 -10.57 18.71
C GLN A 8 23.90 -10.77 17.69
N ALA A 9 23.37 -9.67 17.15
CA ALA A 9 22.40 -9.73 16.06
C ALA A 9 23.13 -9.59 14.73
N ASP A 10 22.72 -10.35 13.72
CA ASP A 10 23.25 -10.24 12.35
C ASP A 10 22.42 -9.31 11.46
N GLY A 11 21.19 -9.02 11.87
CA GLY A 11 20.25 -8.18 11.12
C GLY A 11 19.10 -7.68 11.98
N CYS A 12 18.42 -6.65 11.50
CA CYS A 12 17.22 -6.09 12.14
C CYS A 12 16.25 -5.61 11.07
N LEU A 13 15.00 -6.05 11.16
CA LEU A 13 13.93 -5.72 10.23
C LEU A 13 12.59 -5.55 10.95
N THR A 14 11.62 -4.94 10.28
CA THR A 14 10.25 -4.83 10.75
C THR A 14 9.28 -4.86 9.58
N PHE A 15 8.13 -5.51 9.77
CA PHE A 15 6.99 -5.42 8.87
C PHE A 15 5.92 -4.45 9.39
N ILE A 16 6.10 -3.95 10.60
CA ILE A 16 5.19 -2.98 11.23
C ILE A 16 5.54 -1.58 10.69
N CYS A 17 4.60 -1.00 9.96
CA CYS A 17 4.74 0.32 9.31
C CYS A 17 5.22 1.42 10.27
N LYS A 18 4.63 1.47 11.48
CA LYS A 18 4.96 2.41 12.56
C LYS A 18 6.42 2.32 13.03
N ASN A 19 7.07 1.16 12.88
CA ASN A 19 8.38 0.90 13.47
C ASN A 19 9.53 1.02 12.46
N THR A 20 9.27 1.40 11.20
CA THR A 20 10.29 1.45 10.14
C THR A 20 11.45 2.39 10.48
N ILE A 21 11.16 3.61 10.95
CA ILE A 21 12.18 4.58 11.41
C ILE A 21 12.90 4.05 12.66
N LEU A 22 12.16 3.52 13.65
CA LEU A 22 12.75 2.91 14.85
C LEU A 22 13.72 1.77 14.50
N CYS A 23 13.35 0.92 13.56
CA CYS A 23 14.20 -0.17 13.07
C CYS A 23 15.49 0.37 12.43
N ALA A 24 15.42 1.45 11.65
CA ALA A 24 16.61 2.11 11.10
C ALA A 24 17.52 2.67 12.22
N LEU A 25 16.93 3.30 13.25
CA LEU A 25 17.68 3.80 14.41
C LEU A 25 18.37 2.68 15.18
N VAL A 26 17.68 1.54 15.39
CA VAL A 26 18.26 0.35 16.04
C VAL A 26 19.41 -0.21 15.22
N ARG A 27 19.25 -0.34 13.89
CA ARG A 27 20.32 -0.78 12.99
C ARG A 27 21.55 0.12 13.10
N ALA A 28 21.37 1.44 12.99
CA ALA A 28 22.46 2.40 13.10
C ALA A 28 23.17 2.32 14.46
N LYS A 29 22.41 2.17 15.56
CA LYS A 29 22.99 2.06 16.90
C LYS A 29 23.80 0.79 17.12
N LEU A 30 23.40 -0.32 16.48
CA LEU A 30 24.04 -1.63 16.61
C LEU A 30 25.07 -1.91 15.49
N GLY A 31 25.25 -0.99 14.54
CA GLY A 31 26.13 -1.20 13.38
C GLY A 31 25.65 -2.30 12.44
N LEU A 32 24.34 -2.53 12.36
CA LEU A 32 23.74 -3.58 11.52
C LEU A 32 23.50 -3.11 10.08
N PRO A 33 23.50 -4.03 9.10
CA PRO A 33 23.24 -3.71 7.70
C PRO A 33 21.85 -3.11 7.43
N GLY A 34 21.74 -2.31 6.37
CA GLY A 34 20.49 -1.83 5.80
C GLY A 34 20.48 -0.34 5.49
N ASP A 35 19.34 0.15 4.97
CA ASP A 35 19.16 1.57 4.62
C ASP A 35 19.36 2.52 5.81
N THR A 36 19.85 3.72 5.51
CA THR A 36 20.10 4.76 6.50
C THR A 36 18.81 5.28 7.13
N VAL A 37 18.94 5.87 8.33
CA VAL A 37 17.81 6.54 9.01
C VAL A 37 17.25 7.65 8.14
N GLU A 38 18.11 8.40 7.45
CA GLU A 38 17.73 9.47 6.54
C GLU A 38 16.90 8.95 5.36
N ALA A 39 17.36 7.90 4.67
CA ALA A 39 16.65 7.31 3.54
C ALA A 39 15.24 6.82 3.93
N ILE A 40 15.15 6.10 5.06
CA ILE A 40 13.87 5.63 5.60
C ILE A 40 12.96 6.81 6.00
N SER A 41 13.52 7.88 6.54
CA SER A 41 12.77 9.07 6.95
C SER A 41 12.24 9.87 5.77
N ILE A 42 13.04 10.01 4.70
CA ILE A 42 12.60 10.61 3.43
C ILE A 42 11.43 9.81 2.88
N ALA A 43 11.61 8.50 2.69
CA ALA A 43 10.60 7.65 2.07
C ALA A 43 9.29 7.56 2.86
N LYS A 44 9.36 7.56 4.20
CA LYS A 44 8.19 7.34 5.06
C LYS A 44 7.31 8.59 5.21
N ARG A 45 7.89 9.79 5.13
CA ARG A 45 7.14 11.05 5.19
C ARG A 45 6.69 11.43 3.79
N LYS A 46 5.41 11.19 3.47
CA LYS A 46 4.87 11.28 2.10
C LYS A 46 5.21 12.58 1.38
N SER A 47 4.99 13.74 2.01
CA SER A 47 5.28 15.03 1.37
C SER A 47 6.79 15.26 1.18
N HIS A 48 7.62 14.69 2.06
CA HIS A 48 9.07 14.75 1.94
C HIS A 48 9.56 13.90 0.77
N THR A 49 9.02 12.69 0.58
CA THR A 49 9.28 11.89 -0.62
C THR A 49 8.99 12.68 -1.89
N GLN A 50 7.80 13.31 -1.98
CA GLN A 50 7.43 14.08 -3.16
C GLN A 50 8.36 15.27 -3.40
N ARG A 51 8.63 16.09 -2.38
CA ARG A 51 9.55 17.23 -2.48
C ARG A 51 10.97 16.79 -2.82
N HIS A 52 11.46 15.70 -2.24
CA HIS A 52 12.78 15.15 -2.52
C HIS A 52 12.91 14.73 -3.98
N LEU A 53 11.94 13.98 -4.52
CA LEU A 53 11.99 13.56 -5.92
C LEU A 53 11.80 14.73 -6.90
N ALA A 54 10.99 15.73 -6.53
CA ALA A 54 10.74 16.91 -7.35
C ALA A 54 11.99 17.75 -7.66
N THR A 55 13.04 17.67 -6.84
CA THR A 55 14.31 18.39 -7.06
C THR A 55 15.30 17.64 -7.94
N ILE A 56 14.96 16.42 -8.39
CA ILE A 56 15.89 15.55 -9.12
C ILE A 56 15.56 15.57 -10.62
N ASP A 57 16.36 16.34 -11.37
CA ASP A 57 16.23 16.51 -12.82
C ASP A 57 16.89 15.42 -13.66
N GLN A 58 17.74 14.58 -13.06
CA GLN A 58 18.45 13.51 -13.75
C GLN A 58 18.00 12.14 -13.26
N GLY A 59 17.38 11.39 -14.17
CA GLY A 59 17.19 9.94 -14.00
C GLY A 59 18.42 9.16 -14.43
N TRP A 60 18.31 7.84 -14.37
CA TRP A 60 19.33 6.92 -14.84
C TRP A 60 19.06 6.46 -16.26
N CYS A 61 20.10 6.48 -17.12
CA CYS A 61 20.17 5.78 -18.41
C CYS A 61 18.83 5.64 -19.14
N HIS A 62 18.41 6.68 -19.87
CA HIS A 62 17.19 6.72 -20.70
C HIS A 62 15.85 6.60 -19.97
N LEU A 63 15.86 6.50 -18.64
CA LEU A 63 14.64 6.57 -17.84
C LEU A 63 14.26 8.03 -17.55
N PRO A 64 12.96 8.32 -17.36
CA PRO A 64 12.47 9.60 -16.87
C PRO A 64 13.22 10.11 -15.62
N ALA A 65 13.27 11.43 -15.48
CA ALA A 65 13.76 12.04 -14.25
C ALA A 65 12.78 11.79 -13.09
N PRO A 66 13.26 11.52 -11.85
CA PRO A 66 12.37 11.24 -10.72
C PRO A 66 11.35 12.34 -10.42
N ARG A 67 11.66 13.60 -10.73
CA ARG A 67 10.69 14.71 -10.64
C ARG A 67 9.42 14.47 -11.44
N GLN A 68 9.47 13.66 -12.50
CA GLN A 68 8.31 13.35 -13.33
C GLN A 68 7.35 12.39 -12.62
N TYR A 69 7.83 11.60 -11.65
CA TYR A 69 7.00 10.73 -10.82
C TYR A 69 6.41 11.48 -9.62
N ALA A 70 7.06 12.56 -9.19
CA ALA A 70 6.61 13.37 -8.08
C ALA A 70 5.24 14.02 -8.36
N VAL A 71 4.51 14.22 -7.27
CA VAL A 71 3.14 14.74 -7.24
C VAL A 71 3.13 15.95 -6.33
N ARG A 72 2.47 17.02 -6.75
CA ARG A 72 2.36 18.23 -5.93
C ARG A 72 1.72 17.88 -4.59
N SER A 73 2.36 18.30 -3.51
CA SER A 73 1.87 18.05 -2.16
C SER A 73 2.43 19.07 -1.17
N GLU A 74 1.62 19.46 -0.20
CA GLU A 74 2.00 20.41 0.84
C GLU A 74 1.64 19.86 2.22
N HIS A 75 2.57 20.03 3.17
CA HIS A 75 2.37 19.72 4.58
C HIS A 75 2.04 21.01 5.33
N PHE A 76 1.16 20.93 6.31
CA PHE A 76 0.82 22.06 7.17
C PHE A 76 0.68 21.60 8.62
N ASP A 77 1.11 22.45 9.56
CA ASP A 77 1.15 22.12 10.98
C ASP A 77 -0.15 22.49 11.72
N ASP A 78 -0.92 23.45 11.18
CA ASP A 78 -2.14 23.98 11.80
C ASP A 78 -3.18 24.47 10.76
N LEU A 79 -4.31 24.95 11.26
CA LEU A 79 -5.39 25.49 10.42
C LEU A 79 -5.02 26.79 9.70
N ALA A 80 -4.05 27.56 10.20
CA ALA A 80 -3.59 28.77 9.52
C ALA A 80 -2.73 28.42 8.29
N GLY A 81 -1.84 27.43 8.44
CA GLY A 81 -1.08 26.85 7.34
C GLY A 81 -1.99 26.17 6.31
N LEU A 82 -3.07 25.53 6.75
CA LEU A 82 -4.08 24.98 5.84
C LEU A 82 -4.70 26.06 4.95
N LYS A 83 -5.16 27.19 5.52
CA LYS A 83 -5.77 28.29 4.75
C LYS A 83 -4.82 28.83 3.68
N SER A 84 -3.59 29.13 4.07
CA SER A 84 -2.56 29.59 3.12
C SER A 84 -2.28 28.55 2.03
N THR A 85 -2.33 27.26 2.37
CA THR A 85 -2.17 26.17 1.39
C THR A 85 -3.37 26.09 0.45
N ALA A 86 -4.60 26.14 0.98
CA ALA A 86 -5.83 26.00 0.21
C ALA A 86 -6.02 27.10 -0.84
N GLU A 87 -5.59 28.34 -0.53
CA GLU A 87 -5.60 29.48 -1.46
C GLU A 87 -4.79 29.24 -2.74
N THR A 88 -3.75 28.39 -2.69
CA THR A 88 -2.78 28.22 -3.79
C THR A 88 -2.72 26.79 -4.36
N PHE A 89 -3.20 25.78 -3.64
CA PHE A 89 -3.05 24.37 -4.01
C PHE A 89 -3.99 23.93 -5.15
N GLY A 90 -5.23 24.44 -5.15
CA GLY A 90 -6.27 24.07 -6.10
C GLY A 90 -7.01 22.77 -5.71
N PHE A 91 -8.18 22.54 -6.32
CA PHE A 91 -9.08 21.41 -6.05
C PHE A 91 -9.59 20.77 -7.37
N PRO A 92 -9.96 19.48 -7.39
CA PRO A 92 -10.03 18.55 -6.25
C PRO A 92 -8.66 18.12 -5.72
N ALA A 93 -8.59 17.81 -4.43
CA ALA A 93 -7.36 17.45 -3.74
C ALA A 93 -7.56 16.27 -2.77
N VAL A 94 -6.48 15.61 -2.39
CA VAL A 94 -6.48 14.49 -1.44
C VAL A 94 -5.85 14.94 -0.13
N VAL A 95 -6.63 14.94 0.95
CA VAL A 95 -6.14 15.20 2.30
C VAL A 95 -5.80 13.88 2.97
N LYS A 96 -4.59 13.79 3.54
CA LYS A 96 -4.08 12.59 4.21
C LYS A 96 -3.08 12.91 5.31
N GLN A 97 -2.71 11.91 6.12
CA GLN A 97 -1.59 12.04 7.05
C GLN A 97 -0.25 11.76 6.37
N GLU A 98 0.79 12.49 6.78
CA GLU A 98 2.19 12.26 6.40
C GLU A 98 2.62 10.82 6.70
N TYR A 99 2.28 10.36 7.90
CA TYR A 99 2.58 9.01 8.35
C TYR A 99 1.29 8.22 8.54
N GLY A 100 1.26 6.99 8.04
CA GLY A 100 0.07 6.15 8.07
C GLY A 100 0.23 4.88 7.24
N ALA A 101 -0.82 4.06 7.25
CA ALA A 101 -0.97 2.87 6.42
C ALA A 101 -2.45 2.58 6.18
N GLY A 102 -2.76 1.78 5.15
CA GLY A 102 -4.09 1.22 4.93
C GLY A 102 -5.15 2.22 4.48
N SER A 103 -4.75 3.33 3.88
CA SER A 103 -5.66 4.42 3.47
C SER A 103 -6.53 5.00 4.59
N VAL A 104 -6.16 4.77 5.85
CA VAL A 104 -6.83 5.38 7.00
C VAL A 104 -6.62 6.90 6.93
N SER A 105 -7.70 7.64 7.11
CA SER A 105 -7.71 9.11 7.09
C SER A 105 -7.25 9.72 5.75
N VAL A 106 -7.67 9.13 4.62
CA VAL A 106 -7.44 9.67 3.27
C VAL A 106 -8.78 10.00 2.62
N LYS A 107 -9.00 11.27 2.28
CA LYS A 107 -10.26 11.77 1.70
C LYS A 107 -10.03 12.68 0.50
N LEU A 108 -10.85 12.51 -0.53
CA LEU A 108 -10.98 13.44 -1.65
C LEU A 108 -11.84 14.63 -1.21
N VAL A 109 -11.34 15.83 -1.42
CA VAL A 109 -12.04 17.09 -1.14
C VAL A 109 -12.15 17.90 -2.42
N GLU A 110 -13.34 18.43 -2.68
CA GLU A 110 -13.69 19.14 -3.91
C GLU A 110 -13.49 20.66 -3.79
N ASN A 111 -13.33 21.17 -2.56
CA ASN A 111 -13.16 22.59 -2.29
C ASN A 111 -12.50 22.85 -0.92
N GLU A 112 -12.13 24.11 -0.68
CA GLU A 112 -11.51 24.59 0.54
C GLU A 112 -12.32 24.26 1.79
N GLN A 113 -13.64 24.50 1.77
CA GLN A 113 -14.50 24.23 2.92
C GLN A 113 -14.45 22.75 3.34
N GLN A 114 -14.58 21.82 2.39
CA GLN A 114 -14.48 20.38 2.67
C GLN A 114 -13.09 19.98 3.20
N CYS A 115 -12.04 20.66 2.74
CA CYS A 115 -10.67 20.48 3.23
C CYS A 115 -10.54 20.90 4.70
N GLU A 116 -11.01 22.10 5.04
CA GLU A 116 -11.02 22.62 6.41
C GLU A 116 -11.81 21.73 7.37
N GLU A 117 -13.04 21.37 7.00
CA GLU A 117 -13.90 20.49 7.80
C GLU A 117 -13.20 19.16 8.09
N TYR A 118 -12.65 18.51 7.06
CA TYR A 118 -12.01 17.20 7.25
C TYR A 118 -10.70 17.26 8.04
N VAL A 119 -9.91 18.33 7.87
CA VAL A 119 -8.70 18.51 8.68
C VAL A 119 -9.08 18.73 10.15
N GLN A 120 -10.12 19.50 10.45
CA GLN A 120 -10.60 19.68 11.82
C GLN A 120 -11.04 18.34 12.45
N GLU A 121 -11.79 17.52 11.71
CA GLU A 121 -12.14 16.16 12.13
C GLU A 121 -10.89 15.32 12.45
N MET A 122 -9.91 15.32 11.55
CA MET A 122 -8.66 14.56 11.71
C MET A 122 -7.83 15.04 12.90
N MET A 123 -7.78 16.35 13.16
CA MET A 123 -7.08 16.92 14.32
C MET A 123 -7.79 16.59 15.64
N ALA A 124 -9.12 16.46 15.65
CA ALA A 124 -9.88 16.08 16.85
C ALA A 124 -9.64 14.62 17.27
N LEU A 125 -9.46 13.71 16.30
CA LEU A 125 -9.14 12.29 16.53
C LEU A 125 -7.77 12.06 17.20
N LYS A 126 -6.90 13.08 17.23
CA LYS A 126 -5.56 13.09 17.87
C LYS A 126 -5.59 12.74 19.36
N THR A 127 -6.74 12.89 20.01
CA THR A 127 -6.91 12.61 21.44
C THR A 127 -6.93 11.12 21.81
N LEU A 128 -6.90 10.20 20.82
CA LEU A 128 -7.15 8.76 21.03
C LEU A 128 -5.94 7.82 20.82
N ASP A 129 -4.76 8.29 20.35
CA ASP A 129 -3.53 7.46 20.28
C ASP A 129 -2.49 7.93 21.33
N PRO A 130 -2.56 7.43 22.59
CA PRO A 130 -1.66 7.83 23.68
C PRO A 130 -0.19 7.43 23.47
N ASN A 131 0.14 6.66 22.42
CA ASN A 131 1.50 6.22 22.13
C ASN A 131 2.22 7.09 21.07
N GLY A 132 1.58 8.13 20.53
CA GLY A 132 2.24 9.21 19.78
C GLY A 132 3.00 8.80 18.51
N GLY A 133 2.81 7.58 18.00
CA GLY A 133 3.63 7.03 16.91
C GLY A 133 3.46 7.75 15.57
N PHE A 134 2.30 8.38 15.37
CA PHE A 134 2.02 9.30 14.27
C PHE A 134 1.31 10.52 14.84
N ALA A 135 2.06 11.58 15.18
CA ALA A 135 1.42 12.87 15.43
C ALA A 135 0.54 13.21 14.21
N SER A 136 -0.69 13.69 14.44
CA SER A 136 -1.54 14.19 13.35
C SER A 136 -0.75 15.25 12.60
N SER A 137 -0.31 14.88 11.40
CA SER A 137 0.58 15.63 10.54
C SER A 137 -0.09 15.63 9.18
N PRO A 138 -1.15 16.45 9.03
CA PRO A 138 -1.95 16.46 7.81
C PRO A 138 -1.15 17.06 6.66
N MET A 139 -1.48 16.58 5.46
CA MET A 139 -0.95 17.09 4.21
C MET A 139 -2.06 17.05 3.15
N VAL A 140 -1.89 17.88 2.14
CA VAL A 140 -2.70 17.86 0.92
C VAL A 140 -1.84 17.40 -0.25
N MET A 141 -2.43 16.64 -1.15
CA MET A 141 -1.81 16.13 -2.37
C MET A 141 -2.74 16.35 -3.55
N GLU A 142 -2.20 16.60 -4.73
CA GLU A 142 -2.98 16.66 -5.97
C GLU A 142 -3.76 15.36 -6.17
N TYR A 143 -5.01 15.47 -6.63
CA TYR A 143 -5.80 14.30 -6.99
C TYR A 143 -5.31 13.71 -8.31
N LEU A 144 -4.95 12.43 -8.28
CA LEU A 144 -4.47 11.70 -9.45
C LEU A 144 -5.57 10.81 -10.04
N GLY A 145 -5.91 11.09 -11.30
CA GLY A 145 -6.68 10.17 -12.14
C GLY A 145 -5.89 8.89 -12.50
N GLY A 146 -6.54 7.98 -13.21
CA GLY A 146 -5.93 6.71 -13.65
C GLY A 146 -5.97 5.58 -12.61
N ASP A 147 -5.51 4.41 -13.02
CA ASP A 147 -5.56 3.19 -12.21
C ASP A 147 -4.43 3.15 -11.19
N ARG A 148 -4.72 2.61 -10.00
CA ARG A 148 -3.73 2.43 -8.94
C ARG A 148 -3.05 1.07 -9.08
N TYR A 149 -1.75 1.06 -8.84
CA TYR A 149 -0.91 -0.13 -8.83
C TYR A 149 -0.01 -0.13 -7.61
N VAL A 150 0.41 -1.32 -7.23
CA VAL A 150 1.37 -1.54 -6.15
C VAL A 150 2.50 -2.39 -6.69
N VAL A 151 3.73 -1.89 -6.57
CA VAL A 151 4.95 -2.59 -6.94
C VAL A 151 5.66 -3.02 -5.65
N ASP A 152 5.78 -4.33 -5.43
CA ASP A 152 6.63 -4.89 -4.37
C ASP A 152 8.02 -5.18 -4.94
N LEU A 153 9.03 -4.47 -4.46
CA LEU A 153 10.42 -4.54 -4.90
C LEU A 153 11.30 -5.23 -3.86
N ALA A 154 12.28 -6.02 -4.29
CA ALA A 154 13.43 -6.41 -3.47
C ALA A 154 14.70 -5.83 -4.08
N ILE A 155 15.45 -5.03 -3.32
CA ILE A 155 16.69 -4.40 -3.74
C ILE A 155 17.81 -4.82 -2.77
N PHE A 156 18.95 -5.19 -3.33
CA PHE A 156 20.15 -5.53 -2.57
C PHE A 156 21.35 -4.81 -3.17
N GLN A 157 22.06 -4.04 -2.35
CA GLN A 157 23.23 -3.24 -2.75
C GLN A 157 22.95 -2.39 -4.01
N GLY A 158 21.79 -1.74 -4.02
CA GLY A 158 21.37 -0.86 -5.10
C GLY A 158 20.97 -1.58 -6.40
N LYS A 159 20.84 -2.91 -6.40
CA LYS A 159 20.41 -3.71 -7.56
C LYS A 159 19.01 -4.26 -7.35
N LEU A 160 18.14 -4.09 -8.36
CA LEU A 160 16.83 -4.72 -8.38
C LEU A 160 16.97 -6.25 -8.51
N LEU A 161 16.49 -6.99 -7.51
CA LEU A 161 16.45 -8.45 -7.53
C LEU A 161 15.11 -9.00 -8.03
N LEU A 162 14.02 -8.44 -7.51
CA LEU A 162 12.65 -8.87 -7.79
C LEU A 162 11.71 -7.67 -7.84
N ALA A 163 10.70 -7.75 -8.70
CA ALA A 163 9.59 -6.82 -8.76
C ALA A 163 8.29 -7.59 -9.02
N PHE A 164 7.26 -7.31 -8.24
CA PHE A 164 5.93 -7.88 -8.40
C PHE A 164 4.92 -6.75 -8.53
N LEU A 165 4.22 -6.70 -9.67
CA LEU A 165 3.21 -5.68 -9.92
C LEU A 165 1.81 -6.24 -9.69
N SER A 166 1.01 -5.50 -8.93
CA SER A 166 -0.42 -5.74 -8.76
C SER A 166 -1.22 -4.50 -9.13
N GLN A 167 -2.43 -4.73 -9.65
CA GLN A 167 -3.39 -3.68 -9.97
C GLN A 167 -4.43 -3.60 -8.85
N CYS A 168 -4.82 -2.39 -8.48
CA CYS A 168 -5.91 -2.14 -7.56
C CYS A 168 -7.15 -1.68 -8.33
N GLY A 169 -8.32 -2.12 -7.89
CA GLY A 169 -9.57 -1.62 -8.44
C GLY A 169 -9.89 -0.19 -7.99
N PRO A 170 -11.04 0.35 -8.43
CA PRO A 170 -11.49 1.70 -8.12
C PRO A 170 -11.66 1.90 -6.62
N SER A 171 -11.23 3.04 -6.09
CA SER A 171 -11.44 3.38 -4.68
C SER A 171 -12.90 3.79 -4.39
N ILE A 172 -13.35 3.62 -3.14
CA ILE A 172 -14.72 3.95 -2.71
C ILE A 172 -14.81 5.42 -2.29
N LEU A 173 -14.89 6.33 -3.27
CA LEU A 173 -14.90 7.77 -3.01
C LEU A 173 -16.03 8.20 -2.05
N PRO A 174 -15.80 9.24 -1.21
CA PRO A 174 -14.61 10.10 -1.18
C PRO A 174 -13.43 9.49 -0.40
N TYR A 175 -13.54 8.27 0.14
CA TYR A 175 -12.49 7.63 0.92
C TYR A 175 -11.66 6.66 0.06
N PHE A 176 -10.35 6.67 0.20
CA PHE A 176 -9.48 5.84 -0.66
C PHE A 176 -9.33 4.38 -0.19
N ILE A 177 -10.42 3.79 0.32
CA ILE A 177 -10.45 2.39 0.74
C ILE A 177 -10.21 1.51 -0.49
N SER A 178 -9.22 0.62 -0.39
CA SER A 178 -8.95 -0.34 -1.46
C SER A 178 -10.10 -1.32 -1.56
N SER A 179 -10.73 -1.40 -2.74
CA SER A 179 -11.91 -2.24 -2.98
C SER A 179 -11.51 -3.63 -3.47
N SER A 180 -10.57 -3.72 -4.40
CA SER A 180 -10.18 -4.98 -5.03
C SER A 180 -8.72 -4.95 -5.46
N HIS A 181 -8.15 -6.13 -5.71
CA HIS A 181 -6.79 -6.28 -6.20
C HIS A 181 -6.66 -7.46 -7.16
N LEU A 182 -5.73 -7.34 -8.10
CA LEU A 182 -5.32 -8.37 -9.05
C LEU A 182 -3.79 -8.52 -9.05
N MET A 183 -3.28 -9.76 -8.97
CA MET A 183 -1.87 -10.10 -9.13
C MET A 183 -1.70 -11.34 -10.02
N PRO A 184 -0.83 -11.35 -11.05
CA PRO A 184 -0.07 -10.21 -11.60
C PRO A 184 -0.99 -9.12 -12.15
N SER A 185 -0.49 -7.90 -12.34
CA SER A 185 -1.23 -6.85 -13.06
C SER A 185 -1.60 -7.29 -14.47
N GLY A 186 -2.79 -6.92 -14.95
CA GLY A 186 -3.28 -7.26 -16.29
C GLY A 186 -2.77 -6.34 -17.42
N ILE A 187 -1.79 -5.48 -17.16
CA ILE A 187 -1.29 -4.48 -18.11
C ILE A 187 -0.25 -5.06 -19.08
N SER A 188 0.08 -4.30 -20.14
CA SER A 188 1.14 -4.70 -21.07
C SER A 188 2.51 -4.71 -20.39
N GLN A 189 3.41 -5.57 -20.90
CA GLN A 189 4.78 -5.69 -20.41
C GLN A 189 5.55 -4.35 -20.45
N GLU A 190 5.26 -3.50 -21.43
CA GLU A 190 5.84 -2.16 -21.52
C GLU A 190 5.41 -1.27 -20.35
N LYS A 191 4.10 -1.23 -20.05
CA LYS A 191 3.57 -0.45 -18.92
C LYS A 191 4.07 -1.02 -17.60
N GLU A 192 4.14 -2.34 -17.47
CA GLU A 192 4.73 -2.99 -16.29
C GLU A 192 6.19 -2.57 -16.10
N ALA A 193 7.01 -2.59 -17.17
CA ALA A 193 8.39 -2.13 -17.10
C ALA A 193 8.51 -0.65 -16.70
N GLN A 194 7.63 0.22 -17.20
CA GLN A 194 7.58 1.64 -16.80
C GLN A 194 7.23 1.80 -15.32
N MET A 195 6.26 1.06 -14.81
CA MET A 195 5.86 1.11 -13.39
C MET A 195 6.95 0.59 -12.46
N VAL A 196 7.59 -0.53 -12.83
CA VAL A 196 8.73 -1.09 -12.08
C VAL A 196 9.92 -0.13 -12.09
N ALA A 197 10.24 0.47 -13.25
CA ALA A 197 11.31 1.46 -13.35
C ALA A 197 11.03 2.70 -12.48
N ALA A 198 9.81 3.22 -12.51
CA ALA A 198 9.42 4.36 -11.68
C ALA A 198 9.52 4.06 -10.18
N ALA A 199 9.03 2.90 -9.75
CA ALA A 199 9.15 2.47 -8.35
C ALA A 199 10.62 2.32 -7.94
N TYR A 200 11.41 1.65 -8.76
CA TYR A 200 12.82 1.38 -8.50
C TYR A 200 13.66 2.66 -8.40
N GLN A 201 13.49 3.59 -9.36
CA GLN A 201 14.17 4.88 -9.32
C GLN A 201 13.73 5.71 -8.12
N SER A 202 12.44 5.74 -7.81
CA SER A 202 11.94 6.47 -6.63
C SER A 202 12.58 5.95 -5.35
N CYS A 203 12.67 4.62 -5.18
CA CYS A 203 13.35 4.03 -4.03
C CYS A 203 14.82 4.43 -3.96
N LEU A 204 15.58 4.26 -5.04
CA LEU A 204 17.01 4.48 -4.97
C LEU A 204 17.42 5.95 -4.89
N HIS A 205 16.67 6.85 -5.50
CA HIS A 205 16.90 8.27 -5.30
C HIS A 205 16.56 8.74 -3.88
N CYS A 206 15.71 8.00 -3.14
CA CYS A 206 15.53 8.18 -1.70
C CYS A 206 16.62 7.49 -0.85
N GLY A 207 17.62 6.82 -1.45
CA GLY A 207 18.68 6.10 -0.75
C GLY A 207 18.29 4.71 -0.24
N LEU A 208 17.22 4.12 -0.80
CA LEU A 208 16.74 2.79 -0.44
C LEU A 208 17.38 1.71 -1.31
N GLU A 209 18.42 1.06 -0.79
CA GLU A 209 19.32 0.17 -1.54
C GLU A 209 19.32 -1.27 -1.02
N ASN A 210 18.86 -1.52 0.21
CA ASN A 210 19.00 -2.79 0.91
C ASN A 210 17.74 -3.13 1.70
N GLY A 211 16.72 -3.62 0.99
CA GLY A 211 15.45 -3.98 1.60
C GLY A 211 14.38 -4.47 0.63
N VAL A 212 13.18 -4.65 1.19
CA VAL A 212 11.95 -4.88 0.43
C VAL A 212 11.06 -3.66 0.61
N TYR A 213 10.49 -3.19 -0.49
CA TYR A 213 9.72 -1.95 -0.56
C TYR A 213 8.39 -2.19 -1.25
N ASN A 214 7.33 -1.67 -0.64
CA ASN A 214 6.00 -1.64 -1.22
C ASN A 214 5.73 -0.22 -1.72
N VAL A 215 5.57 -0.05 -3.03
CA VAL A 215 5.48 1.26 -3.67
C VAL A 215 4.13 1.42 -4.35
N ASP A 216 3.39 2.43 -3.94
CA ASP A 216 2.07 2.74 -4.50
C ASP A 216 2.22 3.79 -5.60
N LEU A 217 1.65 3.49 -6.77
CA LEU A 217 1.70 4.33 -7.96
C LEU A 217 0.32 4.46 -8.60
N LYS A 218 0.12 5.54 -9.33
CA LYS A 218 -0.95 5.70 -10.31
C LYS A 218 -0.37 5.66 -11.71
N LEU A 219 -1.01 4.91 -12.61
CA LEU A 219 -0.71 5.02 -14.04
C LEU A 219 -1.66 6.05 -14.65
N THR A 220 -1.14 7.24 -14.92
CA THR A 220 -1.87 8.37 -15.51
C THR A 220 -1.68 8.40 -17.03
N GLU A 221 -2.40 9.29 -17.71
CA GLU A 221 -2.17 9.56 -19.15
C GLU A 221 -0.74 10.06 -19.44
N CYS A 222 -0.09 10.71 -18.46
CA CYS A 222 1.29 11.17 -18.55
C CYS A 222 2.32 10.15 -18.01
N GLY A 223 1.88 8.92 -17.70
CA GLY A 223 2.73 7.86 -17.16
C GLY A 223 2.62 7.67 -15.63
N PRO A 224 3.57 6.94 -15.03
CA PRO A 224 3.57 6.62 -13.60
C PRO A 224 3.69 7.87 -12.71
N LYS A 225 2.89 7.92 -11.63
CA LYS A 225 2.95 8.95 -10.58
C LYS A 225 2.99 8.30 -9.21
N LEU A 226 3.95 8.70 -8.38
CA LEU A 226 4.19 8.12 -7.06
C LEU A 226 3.14 8.60 -6.05
N ILE A 227 2.46 7.67 -5.38
CA ILE A 227 1.58 7.98 -4.25
C ILE A 227 2.38 7.97 -2.95
N GLU A 228 3.08 6.86 -2.68
CA GLU A 228 3.90 6.67 -1.48
C GLU A 228 4.89 5.51 -1.62
N ILE A 229 5.95 5.54 -0.79
CA ILE A 229 6.88 4.43 -0.60
C ILE A 229 6.73 3.92 0.83
N ASN A 230 6.57 2.60 0.97
CA ASN A 230 6.58 1.91 2.26
C ASN A 230 7.83 1.03 2.34
N PRO A 231 8.84 1.39 3.16
CA PRO A 231 10.07 0.61 3.29
C PRO A 231 9.89 -0.61 4.19
N ARG A 232 9.05 -1.53 3.69
CA ARG A 232 8.69 -2.83 4.24
C ARG A 232 7.95 -3.63 3.16
N THR A 233 7.66 -4.89 3.44
CA THR A 233 6.73 -5.70 2.64
C THR A 233 5.32 -5.09 2.60
N GLY A 234 4.59 -5.35 1.52
CA GLY A 234 3.18 -5.01 1.36
C GLY A 234 2.30 -5.58 2.48
N GLY A 235 1.23 -4.86 2.81
CA GLY A 235 0.27 -5.30 3.82
C GLY A 235 -0.70 -6.36 3.28
N ASN A 236 -1.65 -6.77 4.13
CA ASN A 236 -2.69 -7.76 3.81
C ASN A 236 -2.08 -9.07 3.29
N PHE A 237 -2.59 -9.58 2.17
CA PHE A 237 -2.18 -10.84 1.59
C PHE A 237 -1.09 -10.73 0.53
N LEU A 238 -0.55 -9.54 0.25
CA LEU A 238 0.43 -9.36 -0.83
C LEU A 238 1.64 -10.31 -0.70
N PRO A 239 2.28 -10.48 0.48
CA PRO A 239 3.36 -11.46 0.63
C PRO A 239 2.93 -12.89 0.34
N THR A 240 1.74 -13.27 0.78
CA THR A 240 1.17 -14.61 0.55
C THR A 240 0.86 -14.83 -0.93
N TRP A 241 0.32 -13.82 -1.61
CA TRP A 241 0.03 -13.90 -3.04
C TRP A 241 1.31 -13.98 -3.87
N ILE A 242 2.36 -13.23 -3.50
CA ILE A 242 3.66 -13.34 -4.16
C ILE A 242 4.17 -14.78 -4.08
N ASN A 243 4.07 -15.41 -2.90
CA ASN A 243 4.48 -16.80 -2.73
C ASN A 243 3.64 -17.75 -3.61
N GLU A 244 2.32 -17.61 -3.62
CA GLU A 244 1.48 -18.53 -4.38
C GLU A 244 1.61 -18.34 -5.90
N VAL A 245 1.57 -17.09 -6.37
CA VAL A 245 1.69 -16.76 -7.79
C VAL A 245 3.09 -17.10 -8.31
N TYR A 246 4.14 -16.69 -7.61
CA TYR A 246 5.51 -16.70 -8.13
C TYR A 246 6.44 -17.73 -7.48
N GLY A 247 6.06 -18.29 -6.33
CA GLY A 247 6.88 -19.25 -5.57
C GLY A 247 7.95 -18.57 -4.74
N VAL A 248 7.79 -17.27 -4.45
CA VAL A 248 8.77 -16.47 -3.73
C VAL A 248 8.24 -16.12 -2.35
N ASP A 249 8.94 -16.57 -1.31
CA ASP A 249 8.71 -16.07 0.05
C ASP A 249 9.46 -14.74 0.23
N ILE A 250 8.74 -13.64 0.07
CA ILE A 250 9.31 -12.29 0.17
C ILE A 250 9.78 -11.96 1.60
N HIS A 251 9.27 -12.64 2.63
CA HIS A 251 9.75 -12.45 4.00
C HIS A 251 11.12 -13.09 4.20
N ILE A 252 11.35 -14.27 3.62
CA ILE A 252 12.68 -14.89 3.60
C ILE A 252 13.68 -14.02 2.82
N VAL A 253 13.26 -13.47 1.68
CA VAL A 253 14.08 -12.51 0.92
C VAL A 253 14.43 -11.28 1.78
N ALA A 254 13.44 -10.69 2.47
CA ALA A 254 13.68 -9.56 3.36
C ALA A 254 14.61 -9.91 4.54
N PHE A 255 14.46 -11.11 5.12
CA PHE A 255 15.32 -11.59 6.19
C PHE A 255 16.77 -11.77 5.72
N MET A 256 16.98 -12.40 4.56
CA MET A 256 18.32 -12.55 3.98
C MET A 256 18.99 -11.19 3.73
N ILE A 257 18.26 -10.24 3.12
CA ILE A 257 18.76 -8.88 2.87
C ILE A 257 19.11 -8.18 4.19
N ALA A 258 18.28 -8.28 5.22
CA ALA A 258 18.52 -7.67 6.53
C ALA A 258 19.78 -8.23 7.23
N CYS A 259 20.14 -9.48 6.93
CA CYS A 259 21.38 -10.13 7.38
C CYS A 259 22.56 -9.92 6.41
N ASN A 260 22.41 -9.04 5.40
CA ASN A 260 23.40 -8.79 4.34
C ASN A 260 23.78 -10.05 3.52
N ILE A 261 22.85 -11.00 3.38
CA ILE A 261 22.99 -12.20 2.58
C ILE A 261 22.23 -11.98 1.27
N GLN A 262 22.93 -12.09 0.13
CA GLN A 262 22.27 -11.95 -1.17
C GLN A 262 21.27 -13.09 -1.41
N PRO A 263 19.97 -12.80 -1.59
CA PRO A 263 18.98 -13.78 -1.99
C PRO A 263 19.34 -14.38 -3.35
N GLN A 264 19.38 -15.71 -3.44
CA GLN A 264 19.50 -16.41 -4.73
C GLN A 264 18.10 -16.57 -5.30
N VAL A 265 17.74 -15.67 -6.21
CA VAL A 265 16.41 -15.58 -6.80
C VAL A 265 16.51 -15.67 -8.32
N TRP A 266 15.61 -16.46 -8.92
CA TRP A 266 15.39 -16.45 -10.37
C TRP A 266 14.28 -15.45 -10.70
N THR A 267 14.14 -15.04 -11.96
CA THR A 267 12.99 -14.26 -12.43
C THR A 267 11.76 -15.18 -12.50
N PRO A 268 10.82 -15.12 -11.54
CA PRO A 268 9.73 -16.08 -11.49
C PRO A 268 8.67 -15.72 -12.52
N LYS A 269 8.11 -16.73 -13.19
CA LYS A 269 6.91 -16.55 -14.02
C LYS A 269 5.66 -16.77 -13.16
N PRO A 270 4.59 -15.99 -13.37
CA PRO A 270 3.34 -16.20 -12.64
C PRO A 270 2.74 -17.55 -13.00
N ARG A 271 2.32 -18.32 -12.00
CA ARG A 271 1.67 -19.64 -12.15
C ARG A 271 0.13 -19.55 -12.20
N GLY A 272 -0.40 -18.34 -12.06
CA GLY A 272 -1.83 -18.06 -12.07
C GLY A 272 -2.10 -16.62 -11.63
N TYR A 273 -3.34 -16.38 -11.23
CA TYR A 273 -3.88 -15.07 -10.88
C TYR A 273 -4.54 -15.14 -9.50
N PHE A 274 -4.23 -14.15 -8.68
CA PHE A 274 -4.95 -13.82 -7.48
C PHE A 274 -5.89 -12.65 -7.72
N VAL A 275 -7.15 -12.80 -7.36
CA VAL A 275 -8.16 -11.73 -7.38
C VAL A 275 -8.75 -11.60 -6.00
N CYS A 276 -8.91 -10.37 -5.51
CA CYS A 276 -9.43 -10.11 -4.17
C CYS A 276 -10.47 -9.01 -4.19
N ILE A 277 -11.44 -9.11 -3.29
CA ILE A 277 -12.35 -8.02 -2.90
C ILE A 277 -12.21 -7.77 -1.40
N SER A 278 -12.21 -6.50 -1.02
CA SER A 278 -12.05 -5.99 0.34
C SER A 278 -13.31 -5.27 0.75
N CYS A 279 -14.06 -5.88 1.64
CA CYS A 279 -15.37 -5.46 2.12
C CYS A 279 -15.24 -4.44 3.27
N PRO A 280 -15.74 -3.20 3.10
CA PRO A 280 -15.82 -2.21 4.16
C PRO A 280 -16.67 -2.68 5.34
N ILE A 281 -16.38 -2.18 6.54
CA ILE A 281 -17.05 -2.58 7.78
C ILE A 281 -18.59 -2.60 7.68
N LYS A 282 -19.19 -1.52 7.17
CA LYS A 282 -20.65 -1.40 7.03
C LYS A 282 -21.23 -2.48 6.11
N GLN A 283 -20.54 -2.76 5.00
CA GLN A 283 -20.99 -3.78 4.05
C GLN A 283 -20.79 -5.19 4.63
N HIS A 284 -19.71 -5.41 5.37
CA HIS A 284 -19.45 -6.69 6.02
C HIS A 284 -20.53 -7.01 7.06
N TYR A 285 -20.94 -6.05 7.91
CA TYR A 285 -22.04 -6.27 8.86
C TYR A 285 -23.36 -6.56 8.16
N ARG A 286 -23.71 -5.81 7.11
CA ARG A 286 -24.91 -6.08 6.28
C ARG A 286 -24.90 -7.49 5.69
N ALA A 287 -23.74 -7.93 5.19
CA ALA A 287 -23.56 -9.27 4.63
C ALA A 287 -23.80 -10.36 5.69
N LYS A 288 -23.32 -10.16 6.93
CA LYS A 288 -23.56 -11.05 8.06
C LYS A 288 -25.04 -11.13 8.46
N GLU A 289 -25.74 -9.99 8.50
CA GLU A 289 -27.17 -9.94 8.82
C GLU A 289 -28.02 -10.68 7.76
N LYS A 290 -27.67 -10.53 6.47
CA LYS A 290 -28.40 -11.14 5.35
C LYS A 290 -28.09 -12.63 5.15
N THR A 291 -26.99 -13.13 5.71
CA THR A 291 -26.50 -14.50 5.48
C THR A 291 -26.45 -15.29 6.79
N PRO A 292 -27.52 -16.04 7.13
CA PRO A 292 -27.51 -16.93 8.30
C PRO A 292 -26.36 -17.94 8.22
N GLY A 293 -25.51 -17.97 9.25
CA GLY A 293 -24.32 -18.83 9.26
C GLY A 293 -23.16 -18.34 8.38
N PHE A 294 -23.06 -17.03 8.16
CA PHE A 294 -21.99 -16.38 7.38
C PHE A 294 -20.61 -16.98 7.62
N GLU A 295 -20.18 -17.10 8.89
CA GLU A 295 -18.86 -17.64 9.26
C GLU A 295 -18.70 -19.12 8.89
N VAL A 296 -19.76 -19.91 9.01
CA VAL A 296 -19.77 -21.33 8.64
C VAL A 296 -19.62 -21.48 7.12
N ILE A 297 -20.33 -20.64 6.35
CA ILE A 297 -20.25 -20.63 4.89
C ILE A 297 -18.86 -20.17 4.43
N LEU A 298 -18.36 -19.06 4.98
CA LEU A 298 -17.02 -18.54 4.66
C LEU A 298 -15.93 -19.58 4.97
N LYS A 299 -16.03 -20.26 6.11
CA LYS A 299 -15.13 -21.36 6.47
C LYS A 299 -15.25 -22.51 5.46
N GLY A 300 -16.47 -22.92 5.10
CA GLY A 300 -16.68 -23.99 4.12
C GLY A 300 -16.12 -23.67 2.73
N LEU A 301 -16.21 -22.41 2.27
CA LEU A 301 -15.59 -21.95 1.04
C LEU A 301 -14.04 -21.97 1.14
N THR A 302 -13.51 -21.62 2.31
CA THR A 302 -12.07 -21.62 2.59
C THR A 302 -11.50 -23.04 2.66
N ASP A 303 -12.15 -23.95 3.39
CA ASP A 303 -11.75 -25.36 3.53
C ASP A 303 -11.75 -26.09 2.18
N LYS A 304 -12.66 -25.73 1.27
CA LYS A 304 -12.72 -26.26 -0.11
C LYS A 304 -11.71 -25.60 -1.05
N GLY A 305 -10.92 -24.63 -0.59
CA GLY A 305 -9.93 -23.90 -1.39
C GLY A 305 -10.55 -23.01 -2.47
N LEU A 306 -11.83 -22.66 -2.36
CA LEU A 306 -12.51 -21.78 -3.33
C LEU A 306 -12.11 -20.32 -3.13
N VAL A 307 -11.95 -19.92 -1.87
CA VAL A 307 -11.46 -18.60 -1.47
C VAL A 307 -10.47 -18.71 -0.32
N LYS A 308 -9.70 -17.66 -0.11
CA LYS A 308 -8.99 -17.36 1.13
C LYS A 308 -9.66 -16.15 1.76
N SER A 309 -9.65 -16.06 3.08
CA SER A 309 -10.28 -14.94 3.80
C SER A 309 -9.38 -14.41 4.90
N SER A 310 -9.44 -13.09 5.12
CA SER A 310 -8.88 -12.42 6.29
C SER A 310 -9.94 -11.53 6.90
N MET A 311 -10.04 -11.56 8.22
CA MET A 311 -10.96 -10.71 8.98
C MET A 311 -10.18 -9.90 10.00
N ILE A 312 -10.51 -8.62 10.11
CA ILE A 312 -10.05 -7.74 11.18
C ILE A 312 -11.17 -7.67 12.21
N THR A 313 -10.95 -8.25 13.40
CA THR A 313 -11.96 -8.37 14.45
C THR A 313 -11.89 -7.24 15.48
N ASP A 314 -10.74 -6.57 15.61
CA ASP A 314 -10.47 -5.57 16.64
C ASP A 314 -10.75 -4.15 16.12
N VAL A 315 -11.95 -3.91 15.59
CA VAL A 315 -12.35 -2.57 15.17
C VAL A 315 -13.12 -1.89 16.30
N VAL A 316 -12.52 -0.84 16.84
CA VAL A 316 -13.06 -0.07 17.97
C VAL A 316 -14.15 0.93 17.53
N ASP A 317 -14.20 1.25 16.24
CA ASP A 317 -15.10 2.26 15.66
C ASP A 317 -15.68 1.77 14.32
N ASP A 318 -17.00 1.54 14.29
CA ASP A 318 -17.75 1.09 13.12
C ASP A 318 -18.01 2.20 12.07
N THR A 319 -17.64 3.43 12.40
CA THR A 319 -17.72 4.58 11.49
C THR A 319 -16.45 4.78 10.66
N ALA A 320 -15.32 4.17 11.07
CA ALA A 320 -14.06 4.28 10.37
C ALA A 320 -14.15 3.66 8.96
N PRO A 321 -13.64 4.33 7.91
CA PRO A 321 -13.62 3.82 6.54
C PRO A 321 -12.55 2.73 6.38
N VAL A 322 -12.74 1.58 7.04
CA VAL A 322 -11.82 0.44 7.02
C VAL A 322 -12.49 -0.80 6.44
N ALA A 323 -11.72 -1.59 5.69
CA ALA A 323 -12.13 -2.93 5.27
C ALA A 323 -11.88 -3.91 6.41
N THR A 324 -12.90 -4.70 6.78
CA THR A 324 -12.80 -5.68 7.88
C THR A 324 -12.85 -7.11 7.42
N LEU A 325 -13.20 -7.35 6.16
CA LEU A 325 -13.13 -8.65 5.52
C LEU A 325 -12.51 -8.49 4.15
N SER A 326 -11.56 -9.35 3.81
CA SER A 326 -11.11 -9.53 2.43
C SER A 326 -11.27 -11.00 2.05
N ILE A 327 -11.81 -11.26 0.86
CA ILE A 327 -11.83 -12.60 0.26
C ILE A 327 -11.04 -12.58 -1.05
N ALA A 328 -10.23 -13.60 -1.25
CA ALA A 328 -9.34 -13.74 -2.40
C ALA A 328 -9.48 -15.12 -3.04
N SER A 329 -9.31 -15.23 -4.35
CA SER A 329 -9.33 -16.51 -5.07
C SER A 329 -8.06 -16.64 -5.90
N PHE A 330 -7.62 -17.88 -6.09
CA PHE A 330 -6.55 -18.24 -7.00
C PHE A 330 -7.08 -19.10 -8.14
N SER A 331 -6.58 -18.86 -9.34
CA SER A 331 -6.76 -19.76 -10.49
C SER A 331 -5.63 -19.59 -11.51
N THR A 332 -5.39 -20.61 -12.33
CA THR A 332 -4.43 -20.52 -13.44
C THR A 332 -4.91 -19.60 -14.57
N ARG A 333 -6.24 -19.41 -14.69
CA ARG A 333 -6.86 -18.46 -15.62
C ARG A 333 -7.47 -17.29 -14.87
N LYS A 334 -7.26 -16.07 -15.37
CA LYS A 334 -7.71 -14.82 -14.75
C LYS A 334 -9.23 -14.81 -14.59
N GLU A 335 -9.95 -15.23 -15.62
CA GLU A 335 -11.42 -15.21 -15.70
C GLU A 335 -12.07 -16.12 -14.65
N ASP A 336 -11.45 -17.28 -14.38
CA ASP A 336 -11.91 -18.21 -13.35
C ASP A 336 -11.72 -17.64 -11.95
N ALA A 337 -10.60 -16.94 -11.69
CA ALA A 337 -10.38 -16.28 -10.40
C ALA A 337 -11.42 -15.17 -10.15
N ILE A 338 -11.69 -14.34 -11.18
CA ILE A 338 -12.73 -13.31 -11.13
C ILE A 338 -14.11 -13.94 -10.86
N SER A 339 -14.46 -14.99 -11.59
CA SER A 339 -15.76 -15.66 -11.46
C SER A 339 -15.95 -16.30 -10.08
N LYS A 340 -14.89 -16.90 -9.50
CA LYS A 340 -14.92 -17.40 -8.12
C LYS A 340 -15.20 -16.29 -7.10
N ILE A 341 -14.59 -15.11 -7.27
CA ILE A 341 -14.83 -13.97 -6.36
C ILE A 341 -16.26 -13.45 -6.49
N ILE A 342 -16.77 -13.32 -7.70
CA ILE A 342 -18.15 -12.86 -7.92
C ILE A 342 -19.13 -13.83 -7.25
N LEU A 343 -19.00 -15.13 -7.52
CA LEU A 343 -19.87 -16.16 -6.94
C LEU A 343 -19.76 -16.22 -5.41
N ALA A 344 -18.55 -16.18 -4.86
CA ALA A 344 -18.35 -16.19 -3.41
C ALA A 344 -18.95 -14.93 -2.75
N SER A 345 -18.81 -13.77 -3.39
CA SER A 345 -19.38 -12.53 -2.90
C SER A 345 -20.91 -12.54 -2.90
N GLN A 346 -21.53 -13.17 -3.91
CA GLN A 346 -22.98 -13.37 -3.96
C GLN A 346 -23.47 -14.34 -2.89
N ILE A 347 -22.79 -15.48 -2.70
CA ILE A 347 -23.11 -16.48 -1.67
C ILE A 347 -23.05 -15.87 -0.27
N LEU A 348 -22.08 -14.97 -0.03
CA LEU A 348 -21.87 -14.31 1.26
C LEU A 348 -22.68 -13.02 1.40
N SER A 349 -23.51 -12.63 0.43
CA SER A 349 -24.23 -11.35 0.39
C SER A 349 -23.31 -10.12 0.53
N ILE A 350 -22.04 -10.23 0.13
CA ILE A 350 -21.10 -9.10 0.02
C ILE A 350 -21.46 -8.25 -1.20
N ASP A 351 -21.86 -8.89 -2.29
CA ASP A 351 -22.35 -8.21 -3.50
C ASP A 351 -23.75 -7.63 -3.24
N SER A 352 -23.90 -6.32 -3.44
CA SER A 352 -25.16 -5.59 -3.25
C SER A 352 -25.27 -4.40 -4.21
N GLU A 353 -26.46 -3.79 -4.29
CA GLU A 353 -26.65 -2.54 -5.08
C GLU A 353 -25.74 -1.40 -4.59
N GLU A 354 -25.46 -1.35 -3.29
CA GLU A 354 -24.63 -0.32 -2.65
C GLU A 354 -23.14 -0.65 -2.69
N TYR A 355 -22.80 -1.91 -2.93
CA TYR A 355 -21.43 -2.41 -3.05
C TYR A 355 -21.35 -3.42 -4.21
N PRO A 356 -21.47 -2.95 -5.47
CA PRO A 356 -21.49 -3.82 -6.63
C PRO A 356 -20.10 -4.39 -6.89
N VAL A 357 -19.89 -5.67 -6.56
CA VAL A 357 -18.56 -6.31 -6.65
C VAL A 357 -18.02 -6.28 -8.08
N LYS A 358 -18.91 -6.44 -9.07
CA LYS A 358 -18.53 -6.40 -10.48
C LYS A 358 -17.89 -5.08 -10.91
N TYR A 359 -18.37 -3.94 -10.38
CA TYR A 359 -17.79 -2.62 -10.65
C TYR A 359 -16.33 -2.55 -10.17
N PHE A 360 -16.06 -3.08 -8.98
CA PHE A 360 -14.69 -3.07 -8.44
C PHE A 360 -13.74 -4.02 -9.17
N LEU A 361 -14.25 -5.02 -9.88
CA LEU A 361 -13.46 -5.98 -10.66
C LEU A 361 -13.38 -5.62 -12.15
N GLU A 362 -14.14 -4.64 -12.62
CA GLU A 362 -14.22 -4.26 -14.03
C GLU A 362 -12.84 -3.93 -14.65
N PRO A 363 -11.92 -3.21 -13.98
CA PRO A 363 -10.60 -2.93 -14.54
C PRO A 363 -9.72 -4.18 -14.76
N PHE A 364 -10.13 -5.34 -14.25
CA PHE A 364 -9.40 -6.60 -14.36
C PHE A 364 -9.96 -7.52 -15.43
N MET A 365 -11.17 -7.28 -15.92
CA MET A 365 -11.82 -8.09 -16.96
C MET A 365 -11.17 -7.80 -18.30
#